data_AF-A0A6B9T7Z3-F1
#
_entry.id   AF-A0A6B9T7Z3-F1
#
_cell.length_a   1.000
_cell.length_b   1.000
_cell.length_c   1.000
_cell.angle_alpha   90.00
_cell.angle_beta   90.00
_cell.angle_gamma   90.00
#
_symmetry.space_group_name_H-M   'P 1'
#
loop_
_entity.id
_entity.type
_entity.pdbx_description
1 polymer ?
#
loop_
_entity_poly.entity_id
_entity_poly.type
_entity_poly.pdbx_seq_one_letter_code
_entity_poly.pdbx_strand_id
1 'polypeptide(L)'
;MGVLLYVVTGDLLNTFSAILVVYGLYMAVMSFAKKGGEDNFGPSASDAAMAAGAVLAGIGLAGFAYSFTENVLVTVAVLIIVLAVVGITMAIKNRNA
;
A
#
# COMPACT_ATOMS: atom_id res chain seq x y z
N MET A 1 -13.02 11.26 -2.36
CA MET A 1 -11.59 11.63 -2.40
C MET A 1 -11.06 11.70 -3.83
N GLY A 2 -11.07 10.60 -4.61
CA GLY A 2 -10.57 10.63 -6.00
C GLY A 2 -11.21 11.71 -6.88
N VAL A 3 -12.55 11.81 -6.90
CA VAL A 3 -13.28 12.84 -7.67
C VAL A 3 -12.94 14.28 -7.24
N LEU A 4 -12.70 14.50 -5.94
CA LEU A 4 -12.29 15.82 -5.43
C LEU A 4 -10.87 16.18 -5.86
N LEU A 5 -9.95 15.21 -5.88
CA LEU A 5 -8.58 15.43 -6.36
C LEU A 5 -8.56 15.68 -7.88
N TYR A 6 -9.36 14.95 -8.67
CA TYR A 6 -9.48 15.20 -10.11
C TYR A 6 -9.92 16.62 -10.43
N VAL A 7 -10.91 17.15 -9.70
CA VAL A 7 -11.42 18.51 -9.89
C VAL A 7 -10.38 19.58 -9.51
N VAL A 8 -9.44 19.27 -8.62
CA VAL A 8 -8.41 20.21 -8.14
C VAL A 8 -7.12 20.14 -8.96
N THR A 9 -6.69 18.96 -9.39
CA THR A 9 -5.40 18.78 -10.09
C THR A 9 -5.56 18.61 -11.60
N GLY A 10 -6.75 18.28 -12.10
CA GLY A 10 -6.98 17.92 -13.51
C GLY A 10 -6.27 16.63 -13.94
N ASP A 11 -5.60 15.94 -13.02
CA ASP A 11 -4.73 14.80 -13.29
C ASP A 11 -5.39 13.49 -12.86
N LEU A 12 -5.62 12.62 -13.85
CA LEU A 12 -6.15 11.27 -13.67
C LEU A 12 -5.21 10.40 -12.84
N LEU A 13 -3.88 10.63 -12.91
CA LEU A 13 -2.91 9.84 -12.18
C LEU A 13 -3.01 10.10 -10.67
N ASN A 14 -3.12 11.38 -10.27
CA ASN A 14 -3.34 11.76 -8.89
C ASN A 14 -4.65 11.20 -8.33
N THR A 15 -5.69 11.15 -9.16
CA THR A 15 -6.99 10.60 -8.80
C THR A 15 -6.92 9.10 -8.53
N PHE A 16 -6.25 8.37 -9.42
CA PHE A 16 -6.05 6.93 -9.29
C PHE A 16 -5.14 6.58 -8.10
N SER A 17 -4.05 7.32 -7.94
CA SER A 17 -3.15 7.24 -6.78
C SER A 17 -3.87 7.43 -5.46
N ALA A 18 -4.76 8.43 -5.36
CA ALA A 18 -5.53 8.66 -4.16
C ALA A 18 -6.44 7.48 -3.79
N ILE A 19 -7.09 6.88 -4.79
CA ILE A 19 -7.95 5.72 -4.59
C ILE A 19 -7.12 4.54 -4.10
N LEU A 20 -5.95 4.29 -4.71
CA LEU A 20 -5.03 3.22 -4.30
C LEU A 20 -4.52 3.41 -2.87
N VAL A 21 -4.16 4.64 -2.47
CA VAL A 21 -3.74 4.95 -1.10
C VAL A 21 -4.87 4.64 -0.11
N VAL A 22 -6.07 5.17 -0.35
CA VAL A 22 -7.20 5.02 0.57
C VAL A 22 -7.64 3.55 0.66
N TYR A 23 -7.74 2.86 -0.47
CA TYR A 23 -8.14 1.45 -0.50
C TYR A 23 -7.08 0.53 0.11
N GLY A 24 -5.80 0.78 -0.20
CA GLY A 24 -4.68 0.04 0.38
C GLY A 24 -4.61 0.20 1.90
N LEU A 25 -4.74 1.44 2.40
CA LEU A 25 -4.82 1.70 3.84
C LEU A 25 -6.04 1.04 4.48
N TYR A 26 -7.21 1.10 3.84
CA TYR A 26 -8.41 0.42 4.34
C TYR A 26 -8.19 -1.09 4.48
N MET A 27 -7.62 -1.76 3.46
CA MET A 27 -7.30 -3.18 3.52
C MET A 27 -6.27 -3.50 4.62
N ALA A 28 -5.24 -2.67 4.75
CA ALA A 28 -4.22 -2.83 5.78
C ALA A 28 -4.80 -2.68 7.19
N VAL A 29 -5.69 -1.71 7.43
CA VAL A 29 -6.34 -1.51 8.73
C VAL A 29 -7.34 -2.62 9.03
N MET A 30 -8.18 -3.00 8.06
CA MET A 30 -9.15 -4.08 8.21
C MET A 30 -8.48 -5.45 8.43
N SER A 31 -7.22 -5.61 8.03
CA SER A 31 -6.45 -6.82 8.32
C SER A 31 -6.30 -7.08 9.83
N PHE A 32 -6.16 -6.04 10.66
CA PHE A 32 -6.09 -6.16 12.12
C PHE A 32 -7.42 -6.59 12.74
N ALA A 33 -8.53 -6.31 12.07
CA ALA A 33 -9.86 -6.73 12.51
C ALA A 33 -10.15 -8.22 12.18
N LYS A 34 -9.43 -8.80 11.22
CA LYS A 34 -9.47 -10.25 10.95
C LYS A 34 -8.64 -10.98 12.00
N LYS A 35 -9.26 -11.31 13.14
CA LYS A 35 -8.69 -12.21 14.14
C LYS A 35 -8.40 -13.57 13.49
N GLY A 36 -7.19 -14.08 13.75
CA GLY A 36 -6.59 -15.26 13.13
C GLY A 36 -7.52 -16.48 13.12
N GLY A 37 -7.86 -16.94 11.93
CA GLY A 37 -8.03 -18.35 11.68
C GLY A 37 -6.66 -18.90 11.30
N GLU A 38 -6.04 -19.64 12.21
CA GLU A 38 -4.93 -20.53 11.88
C GLU A 38 -5.49 -21.62 10.98
N ASP A 39 -5.13 -21.59 9.69
CA ASP A 39 -5.30 -22.78 8.86
C ASP A 39 -4.15 -22.84 7.84
N ASN A 40 -3.20 -23.71 8.17
CA ASN A 40 -2.24 -24.41 7.30
C ASN A 40 -1.17 -23.58 6.55
N PHE A 41 0.10 -23.88 6.86
CA PHE A 41 1.32 -23.64 6.06
C PHE A 41 1.26 -22.46 5.07
N GLY A 42 1.23 -21.22 5.59
CA GLY A 42 1.30 -19.99 4.80
C GLY A 42 1.08 -18.73 5.67
N PRO A 43 1.35 -17.52 5.16
CA PRO A 43 1.02 -16.29 5.87
C PRO A 43 -0.47 -16.25 6.18
N SER A 44 -0.85 -15.86 7.41
CA SER A 44 -2.27 -15.80 7.78
C SER A 44 -3.04 -14.90 6.81
N ALA A 45 -4.34 -15.17 6.62
CA ALA A 45 -5.17 -14.34 5.75
C ALA A 45 -5.21 -12.85 6.19
N SER A 46 -4.96 -12.59 7.48
CA SER A 46 -4.73 -11.26 8.02
C SER A 46 -3.41 -10.67 7.54
N ASP A 47 -2.31 -11.40 7.65
CA ASP A 47 -1.00 -10.94 7.18
C ASP A 47 -1.00 -10.67 5.68
N ALA A 48 -1.53 -11.59 4.87
CA ALA A 48 -1.63 -11.40 3.43
C ALA A 48 -2.43 -10.13 3.06
N ALA A 49 -3.54 -9.87 3.75
CA ALA A 49 -4.33 -8.66 3.56
C ALA A 49 -3.57 -7.38 3.99
N MET A 50 -2.77 -7.46 5.05
CA MET A 50 -1.93 -6.38 5.53
C MET A 50 -0.85 -6.01 4.51
N ALA A 51 -0.09 -6.99 4.01
CA ALA A 51 0.93 -6.74 2.98
C ALA A 51 0.31 -6.24 1.67
N ALA A 52 -0.76 -6.89 1.19
CA ALA A 52 -1.42 -6.47 -0.03
C ALA A 52 -1.95 -5.04 0.08
N GLY A 53 -2.55 -4.69 1.22
CA GLY A 53 -3.00 -3.31 1.50
C GLY A 53 -1.85 -2.31 1.54
N ALA A 54 -0.75 -2.62 2.22
CA ALA A 54 0.42 -1.76 2.31
C ALA A 54 1.11 -1.55 0.95
N VAL A 55 1.20 -2.60 0.13
CA VAL A 55 1.73 -2.52 -1.24
C VAL A 55 0.85 -1.66 -2.12
N LEU A 56 -0.47 -1.85 -2.09
CA LEU A 56 -1.42 -1.02 -2.85
C LEU A 56 -1.33 0.46 -2.44
N ALA A 57 -1.22 0.72 -1.14
CA ALA A 57 -1.04 2.09 -0.65
C ALA A 57 0.28 2.69 -1.13
N GLY A 58 1.37 1.92 -1.12
CA GLY A 58 2.66 2.37 -1.60
C GLY A 58 2.73 2.59 -3.11
N ILE A 59 2.01 1.81 -3.92
CA ILE A 59 1.85 2.07 -5.36
C ILE A 59 1.13 3.41 -5.57
N GLY A 60 0.09 3.69 -4.78
CA GLY A 60 -0.58 4.99 -4.80
C GLY A 60 0.36 6.15 -4.46
N LEU A 61 1.21 5.99 -3.42
CA LEU A 61 2.24 6.96 -3.05
C LEU A 61 3.30 7.16 -4.14
N ALA A 62 3.71 6.08 -4.81
CA ALA A 62 4.65 6.17 -5.93
C ALA A 62 4.03 6.95 -7.11
N GLY A 63 2.76 6.74 -7.42
CA GLY A 63 2.07 7.52 -8.45
C GLY A 63 1.92 9.00 -8.10
N PHE A 64 1.76 9.34 -6.80
CA PHE A 64 1.86 10.74 -6.36
C PHE A 64 3.27 11.29 -6.54
N ALA A 65 4.31 10.55 -6.13
CA ALA A 65 5.70 10.97 -6.29
C ALA A 65 6.03 11.23 -7.78
N TYR A 66 5.53 10.40 -8.69
CA TYR A 66 5.68 10.62 -10.12
C TYR A 66 4.97 11.88 -10.61
N SER A 67 3.71 12.10 -10.22
CA SER A 67 2.95 13.30 -10.65
C SER A 67 3.60 14.61 -10.20
N PHE A 68 4.29 14.63 -9.05
CA PHE A 68 5.00 15.84 -8.58
C PHE A 68 6.41 16.03 -9.14
N THR A 69 7.11 14.94 -9.47
CA THR A 69 8.53 15.00 -9.83
C THR A 69 8.81 14.75 -11.31
N GLU A 70 7.86 14.13 -12.02
CA GLU A 70 8.01 13.54 -13.37
C GLU A 70 9.25 12.64 -13.51
N ASN A 71 9.86 12.24 -12.39
CA ASN A 71 11.14 11.56 -12.35
C ASN A 71 10.96 10.08 -12.00
N VAL A 72 11.31 9.23 -12.96
CA VAL A 72 11.19 7.78 -12.82
C VAL A 72 12.07 7.24 -11.70
N LEU A 73 13.26 7.83 -11.48
CA LEU A 73 14.19 7.37 -10.43
C LEU A 73 13.59 7.55 -9.02
N VAL A 74 12.93 8.69 -8.79
CA VAL A 74 12.26 8.97 -7.50
C VAL A 74 11.12 7.98 -7.28
N THR A 75 10.33 7.72 -8.33
CA THR A 75 9.21 6.78 -8.28
C THR A 75 9.66 5.36 -7.97
N VAL A 76 10.73 4.89 -8.62
CA VAL A 76 11.33 3.57 -8.36
C VAL A 76 11.91 3.50 -6.95
N ALA A 77 12.58 4.55 -6.47
CA ALA A 77 13.10 4.60 -5.11
C ALA A 77 11.98 4.46 -4.07
N VAL A 78 10.84 5.15 -4.28
CA VAL A 78 9.67 5.04 -3.40
C VAL A 78 9.10 3.62 -3.39
N LEU A 79 8.99 2.96 -4.55
CA LEU A 79 8.52 1.56 -4.64
C LEU A 79 9.44 0.60 -3.89
N ILE A 80 10.77 0.76 -4.02
CA ILE A 80 11.74 -0.07 -3.31
C ILE A 80 11.60 0.11 -1.79
N ILE A 81 11.47 1.36 -1.32
CA ILE A 81 11.30 1.66 0.10
C ILE A 81 10.01 1.03 0.64
N VAL A 82 8.90 1.16 -0.09
CA VAL A 82 7.62 0.52 0.28
C VAL A 82 7.78 -0.99 0.43
N LEU A 83 8.34 -1.66 -0.58
CA LEU A 83 8.53 -3.11 -0.55
C LEU A 83 9.44 -3.55 0.59
N ALA A 84 10.51 -2.79 0.86
CA ALA A 84 11.41 -3.05 1.96
C ALA A 84 10.69 -2.93 3.31
N VAL A 85 9.91 -1.86 3.53
CA VAL A 85 9.15 -1.67 4.78
C VAL A 85 8.14 -2.80 5.00
N VAL A 86 7.42 -3.20 3.95
CA VAL A 86 6.46 -4.32 4.04
C VAL A 86 7.19 -5.63 4.36
N GLY A 87 8.30 -5.92 3.69
CA GLY A 87 9.11 -7.12 3.93
C GLY A 87 9.64 -7.18 5.37
N ILE A 88 10.18 -6.08 5.88
CA ILE A 88 10.66 -5.97 7.27
C ILE A 88 9.51 -6.17 8.26
N THR A 89 8.36 -5.50 8.04
CA THR A 89 7.20 -5.60 8.93
C THR A 89 6.70 -7.04 9.01
N MET A 90 6.64 -7.73 7.87
CA MET A 90 6.26 -9.15 7.81
C MET A 90 7.27 -10.07 8.48
N ALA A 91 8.57 -9.84 8.26
CA ALA A 91 9.63 -10.60 8.92
C ALA A 91 9.58 -10.46 10.45
N ILE A 92 9.28 -9.26 10.96
CA ILE A 92 9.13 -9.01 12.40
C ILE A 92 7.90 -9.74 12.95
N LYS A 93 6.73 -9.65 12.27
CA LYS A 93 5.52 -10.36 12.71
C LYS A 93 5.72 -11.87 12.74
N ASN A 94 6.37 -12.43 11.72
CA ASN A 94 6.60 -13.86 11.62
C ASN A 94 7.68 -14.37 12.59
N ARG A 95 8.57 -13.50 13.09
CA ARG A 95 9.54 -13.85 14.15
C ARG A 95 8.89 -13.91 15.54
N ASN A 96 7.82 -13.16 15.76
CA ASN A 96 7.13 -13.03 17.04
C ASN A 96 5.90 -13.95 17.17
N ALA A 97 5.55 -14.69 16.11
CA ALA A 97 4.55 -15.76 16.10
C ALA A 97 5.22 -17.10 16.42
#